data_AF-A0A1M7T2U6-F1
#
_entry.id   AF-A0A1M7T2U6-F1
#
_cell.length_a   1.000
_cell.length_b   1.000
_cell.length_c   1.000
_cell.angle_alpha   90.00
_cell.angle_beta   90.00
_cell.angle_gamma   90.00
#
_symmetry.space_group_name_H-M   'P 1'
#
loop_
_entity.id
_entity.type
_entity.pdbx_description
1 polymer ?
#
loop_
_entity_poly.entity_id
_entity_poly.type
_entity_poly.pdbx_seq_one_letter_code
_entity_poly.pdbx_strand_id
1 'polypeptide(L)'
;MTVPDPDPPFLLRRADALDRGFDDAELARMVRRGELRRLQRGTYAHSPAELPTDAGVRHRLAVLATVPGLRSPAVVSHLSAAVLHGLPVWGVPLHRVHVTRRPPTSGSGSMRLHQHVGRVPDEHLTVVDGLVATGVTRTVVDVARSTPFESAVVVADRALRTGGTTREDLVGCILDMGRVPGIRAAARVVDFADPLSESVGESRSRVLIRRLGLAVPDLQVRVRRRDGSVMARCDFGWEGHRTVGEFDGRVKYGRLLRPGQQTGEIVFQEKRREDELRDHRWQVARWTWDDLDRPRTVGDRLLRAFARGDR
;
A
#
# COMPACT_ATOMS: atom_id res chain seq x y z
N MET A 1 18.58 -16.63 32.79
CA MET A 1 18.48 -16.84 31.33
C MET A 1 17.95 -15.57 30.70
N THR A 2 18.73 -15.01 29.78
CA THR A 2 18.37 -13.89 28.92
C THR A 2 17.29 -14.31 27.93
N VAL A 3 16.46 -13.35 27.50
CA VAL A 3 15.42 -13.57 26.49
C VAL A 3 16.09 -14.08 25.20
N PRO A 4 15.57 -15.14 24.55
CA PRO A 4 16.17 -15.64 23.31
C PRO A 4 16.04 -14.59 22.20
N ASP A 5 17.09 -14.49 21.38
CA ASP A 5 17.24 -13.50 20.30
C ASP A 5 16.04 -13.57 19.32
N PRO A 6 15.33 -12.48 19.03
CA PRO A 6 14.04 -12.56 18.34
C PRO A 6 14.18 -13.09 16.91
N ASP A 7 13.20 -13.89 16.46
CA ASP A 7 12.93 -14.00 15.03
C ASP A 7 12.50 -12.60 14.53
N PRO A 8 12.91 -12.17 13.33
CA PRO A 8 12.90 -10.78 12.94
C PRO A 8 11.54 -10.09 13.17
N PRO A 9 11.48 -8.96 13.90
CA PRO A 9 12.30 -8.56 15.05
C PRO A 9 11.49 -8.48 16.36
N PHE A 10 10.29 -9.07 16.41
CA PHE A 10 9.35 -8.86 17.52
C PHE A 10 8.63 -10.11 18.02
N LEU A 11 8.78 -11.27 17.36
CA LEU A 11 7.96 -12.45 17.66
C LEU A 11 8.81 -13.60 18.20
N LEU A 12 8.26 -14.26 19.23
CA LEU A 12 8.72 -15.55 19.71
C LEU A 12 7.56 -16.54 19.57
N ARG A 13 7.72 -17.58 18.74
CA ARG A 13 6.74 -18.67 18.69
C ARG A 13 7.11 -19.70 19.74
N ARG A 14 6.09 -20.38 20.29
CA ARG A 14 6.28 -21.44 21.28
C ARG A 14 7.18 -22.55 20.72
N ALA A 15 6.97 -22.96 19.47
CA ALA A 15 7.79 -24.00 18.84
C ALA A 15 9.28 -23.60 18.85
N ASP A 16 9.60 -22.42 18.32
CA ASP A 16 10.97 -21.90 18.29
C ASP A 16 11.56 -21.74 19.70
N ALA A 17 10.75 -21.33 20.69
CA ALA A 17 11.18 -21.24 22.08
C ALA A 17 11.50 -22.61 22.68
N LEU A 18 10.66 -23.62 22.43
CA LEU A 18 10.91 -25.00 22.86
C LEU A 18 12.17 -25.58 22.20
N ASP A 19 12.36 -25.32 20.90
CA ASP A 19 13.55 -25.77 20.16
C ASP A 19 14.83 -25.11 20.70
N ARG A 20 14.70 -23.91 21.29
CA ARG A 20 15.78 -23.19 21.99
C ARG A 20 15.93 -23.57 23.46
N GLY A 21 15.20 -24.59 23.93
CA GLY A 21 15.32 -25.13 25.29
C GLY A 21 14.49 -24.44 26.36
N PHE A 22 13.60 -23.51 25.98
CA PHE A 22 12.66 -22.91 26.94
C PHE A 22 11.50 -23.86 27.21
N ASP A 23 10.92 -23.80 28.41
CA ASP A 23 9.68 -24.51 28.73
C ASP A 23 8.44 -23.59 28.82
N ASP A 24 7.25 -24.20 28.90
CA ASP A 24 6.00 -23.44 29.00
C ASP A 24 5.90 -22.63 30.30
N ALA A 25 6.54 -23.07 31.39
CA ALA A 25 6.52 -22.39 32.67
C ALA A 25 7.39 -21.12 32.63
N GLU A 26 8.52 -21.18 31.92
CA GLU A 26 9.40 -20.06 31.58
C GLU A 26 8.68 -19.02 30.75
N LEU A 27 8.04 -19.43 29.65
CA LEU A 27 7.26 -18.52 28.80
C LEU A 27 6.14 -17.85 29.61
N ALA A 28 5.42 -18.61 30.44
CA ALA A 28 4.39 -18.04 31.31
C ALA A 28 4.96 -17.05 32.34
N ARG A 29 6.14 -17.32 32.90
CA ARG A 29 6.83 -16.44 33.83
C ARG A 29 7.29 -15.15 33.16
N MET A 30 7.84 -15.22 31.95
CA MET A 30 8.24 -14.04 31.16
C MET A 30 7.03 -13.17 30.81
N VAL A 31 5.87 -13.77 30.51
CA VAL A 31 4.62 -13.03 30.31
C VAL A 31 4.16 -12.33 31.59
N ARG A 32 4.20 -13.01 32.74
CA ARG A 32 3.84 -12.40 34.03
C ARG A 32 4.76 -11.24 34.42
N ARG A 33 6.03 -11.28 34.00
CA ARG A 33 7.03 -10.22 34.21
C ARG A 33 6.95 -9.07 33.21
N GLY A 34 6.09 -9.18 32.19
CA GLY A 34 5.96 -8.17 31.14
C GLY A 34 7.07 -8.19 30.07
N GLU A 35 7.99 -9.15 30.13
CA GLU A 35 9.06 -9.35 29.13
C GLU A 35 8.49 -9.85 27.79
N LEU A 36 7.39 -10.60 27.86
CA LEU A 36 6.64 -11.09 26.71
C LEU A 36 5.17 -10.68 26.81
N ARG A 37 4.54 -10.43 25.66
CA ARG A 37 3.08 -10.32 25.57
C ARG A 37 2.52 -11.38 24.66
N ARG A 38 1.60 -12.19 25.18
CA ARG A 38 0.90 -13.19 24.39
C ARG A 38 -0.01 -12.51 23.37
N LEU A 39 0.29 -12.67 22.07
CA LEU A 39 -0.55 -12.17 20.98
C LEU A 39 -1.69 -13.14 20.68
N GLN A 40 -1.37 -14.43 20.70
CA GLN A 40 -2.31 -15.54 20.57
C GLN A 40 -1.73 -16.84 21.14
N ARG A 41 -2.46 -17.95 20.99
CA ARG A 41 -1.97 -19.25 21.44
C ARG A 41 -0.67 -19.60 20.70
N GLY A 42 0.41 -19.73 21.47
CA GLY A 42 1.71 -20.13 20.95
C GLY A 42 2.53 -19.03 20.28
N THR A 43 2.12 -17.75 20.36
CA THR A 43 2.93 -16.64 19.84
C THR A 43 2.96 -15.47 20.80
N TYR A 44 4.16 -14.96 21.02
CA TYR A 44 4.47 -13.89 21.96
C TYR A 44 5.18 -12.74 21.22
N ALA A 45 4.93 -11.52 21.67
CA ALA A 45 5.69 -10.34 21.27
C ALA A 45 6.76 -10.02 22.31
N HIS A 46 7.99 -9.77 21.84
CA HIS A 46 9.04 -9.13 22.62
C HIS A 46 8.70 -7.64 22.76
N SER A 47 8.98 -7.01 23.90
CA SER A 47 8.74 -5.58 24.15
C SER A 47 7.32 -5.08 23.85
N PRO A 48 6.29 -5.52 24.60
CA PRO A 48 4.90 -5.12 24.37
C PRO A 48 4.59 -3.62 24.35
N ALA A 49 5.40 -2.81 25.04
CA ALA A 49 5.27 -1.35 25.06
C ALA A 49 5.70 -0.70 23.74
N GLU A 50 6.43 -1.43 22.89
CA GLU A 50 7.01 -0.96 21.63
C GLU A 50 6.30 -1.52 20.39
N LEU A 51 5.11 -2.11 20.57
CA LEU A 51 4.35 -2.64 19.43
C LEU A 51 4.12 -1.52 18.39
N PRO A 52 4.43 -1.77 17.11
CA PRO A 52 4.29 -0.78 16.05
C PRO A 52 2.89 -0.18 16.01
N THR A 53 2.78 1.13 15.84
CA THR A 53 1.48 1.80 15.66
C THR A 53 0.96 1.68 14.23
N ASP A 54 1.88 1.52 13.27
CA ASP A 54 1.56 1.32 11.86
C ASP A 54 0.70 0.07 11.64
N ALA A 55 -0.43 0.24 10.95
CA ALA A 55 -1.40 -0.83 10.75
C ALA A 55 -0.85 -1.96 9.86
N GLY A 56 -0.03 -1.62 8.84
CA GLY A 56 0.61 -2.59 7.96
C GLY A 56 1.64 -3.44 8.71
N VAL A 57 2.48 -2.81 9.53
CA VAL A 57 3.47 -3.54 10.35
C VAL A 57 2.78 -4.45 11.36
N ARG A 58 1.75 -3.96 12.08
CA ARG A 58 0.95 -4.83 12.98
C ARG A 58 0.30 -5.98 12.24
N HIS A 59 -0.20 -5.73 11.04
CA HIS A 59 -0.81 -6.77 10.22
C HIS A 59 0.22 -7.82 9.79
N ARG A 60 1.41 -7.41 9.36
CA ARG A 60 2.53 -8.31 9.05
C ARG A 60 2.84 -9.22 10.25
N LEU A 61 2.97 -8.64 11.44
CA LEU A 61 3.18 -9.42 12.68
C LEU A 61 2.02 -10.40 12.95
N ALA A 62 0.77 -9.97 12.72
CA ALA A 62 -0.38 -10.86 12.88
C ALA A 62 -0.35 -12.04 11.88
N VAL A 63 0.08 -11.82 10.64
CA VAL A 63 0.28 -12.89 9.64
C VAL A 63 1.35 -13.88 10.11
N LEU A 64 2.53 -13.38 10.48
CA LEU A 64 3.67 -14.18 10.95
C LEU A 64 3.35 -14.97 12.22
N ALA A 65 2.46 -14.44 13.06
CA ALA A 65 2.00 -15.13 14.26
C ALA A 65 0.94 -16.20 13.94
N THR A 66 0.06 -15.97 12.96
CA THR A 66 -1.17 -16.77 12.77
C THR A 66 -0.96 -17.95 11.84
N VAL A 67 -0.27 -17.73 10.72
CA VAL A 67 -0.18 -18.72 9.64
C VAL A 67 0.54 -20.01 10.07
N PRO A 68 1.66 -19.97 10.83
CA PRO A 68 2.33 -21.19 11.30
C PRO A 68 1.47 -22.04 12.24
N GLY A 69 0.52 -21.43 12.95
CA GLY A 69 -0.37 -22.12 13.89
C GLY A 69 -1.63 -22.72 13.25
N LEU A 70 -1.80 -22.61 11.92
CA LEU A 70 -2.95 -23.17 11.23
C LEU A 70 -2.87 -24.69 11.19
N ARG A 71 -3.97 -25.37 11.54
CA ARG A 71 -4.06 -26.85 11.52
C ARG A 71 -3.88 -27.49 10.14
N SER A 72 -4.03 -26.70 9.09
CA SER A 72 -3.96 -27.17 7.71
C SER A 72 -3.20 -26.14 6.87
N PRO A 73 -2.40 -26.55 5.88
CA PRO A 73 -1.62 -25.63 5.04
C PRO A 73 -2.51 -24.62 4.29
N ALA A 74 -2.12 -23.35 4.29
CA ALA A 74 -2.83 -22.29 3.59
C ALA A 74 -1.83 -21.32 2.95
N VAL A 75 -2.24 -20.70 1.84
CA VAL A 75 -1.44 -19.70 1.13
C VAL A 75 -1.84 -18.32 1.63
N VAL A 76 -0.89 -17.51 2.09
CA VAL A 76 -1.16 -16.10 2.42
C VAL A 76 -1.55 -15.35 1.16
N SER A 77 -2.66 -14.61 1.17
CA SER A 77 -3.21 -14.00 -0.05
C SER A 77 -3.86 -12.65 0.21
N HIS A 78 -4.34 -12.00 -0.86
CA HIS A 78 -5.08 -10.73 -0.80
C HIS A 78 -4.32 -9.65 -0.01
N LEU A 79 -4.99 -8.92 0.90
CA LEU A 79 -4.39 -7.84 1.68
C LEU A 79 -3.22 -8.30 2.56
N SER A 80 -3.26 -9.54 3.08
CA SER A 80 -2.14 -10.07 3.85
C SER A 80 -0.91 -10.30 2.99
N ALA A 81 -1.08 -10.88 1.80
CA ALA A 81 0.04 -11.01 0.86
C ALA A 81 0.54 -9.64 0.37
N ALA A 82 -0.35 -8.68 0.13
CA ALA A 82 0.04 -7.32 -0.25
C ALA A 82 0.95 -6.68 0.81
N VAL A 83 0.60 -6.82 2.09
CA VAL A 83 1.42 -6.36 3.21
C VAL A 83 2.76 -7.12 3.31
N LEU A 84 2.76 -8.45 3.08
CA LEU A 84 4.02 -9.22 3.04
C LEU A 84 4.95 -8.75 1.93
N HIS A 85 4.41 -8.44 0.74
CA HIS A 85 5.16 -7.89 -0.40
C HIS A 85 5.57 -6.41 -0.23
N GLY A 86 5.22 -5.77 0.88
CA GLY A 86 5.52 -4.36 1.12
C GLY A 86 4.71 -3.41 0.23
N LEU A 87 3.59 -3.86 -0.33
CA LEU A 87 2.67 -3.01 -1.08
C LEU A 87 1.84 -2.16 -0.10
N PRO A 88 1.64 -0.86 -0.39
CA PRO A 88 0.82 0.00 0.45
C PRO A 88 -0.64 -0.43 0.33
N VAL A 89 -1.32 -0.46 1.47
CA VAL A 89 -2.75 -0.74 1.56
C VAL A 89 -3.42 0.47 2.19
N TRP A 90 -4.55 0.91 1.61
CA TRP A 90 -5.24 2.13 2.04
C TRP A 90 -6.75 1.94 2.05
N GLY A 91 -7.43 2.55 3.04
CA GLY A 91 -8.89 2.57 3.11
C GLY A 91 -9.55 1.20 3.32
N VAL A 92 -8.78 0.19 3.74
CA VAL A 92 -9.23 -1.18 3.94
C VAL A 92 -8.90 -1.69 5.34
N PRO A 93 -9.79 -2.46 5.96
CA PRO A 93 -9.57 -2.93 7.32
C PRO A 93 -8.57 -4.10 7.36
N LEU A 94 -7.53 -3.98 8.20
CA LEU A 94 -6.47 -4.98 8.35
C LEU A 94 -6.60 -5.85 9.62
N HIS A 95 -7.81 -6.02 10.14
CA HIS A 95 -8.04 -6.75 11.40
C HIS A 95 -8.04 -8.29 11.27
N ARG A 96 -8.06 -8.83 10.05
CA ARG A 96 -8.04 -10.29 9.79
C ARG A 96 -6.91 -10.66 8.87
N VAL A 97 -6.21 -11.75 9.19
CA VAL A 97 -5.25 -12.39 8.27
C VAL A 97 -6.03 -13.05 7.14
N HIS A 98 -5.64 -12.81 5.89
CA HIS A 98 -6.23 -13.38 4.70
C HIS A 98 -5.38 -14.54 4.18
N VAL A 99 -6.03 -15.69 3.99
CA VAL A 99 -5.41 -16.87 3.39
C VAL A 99 -6.33 -17.47 2.34
N THR A 100 -5.77 -18.14 1.34
CA THR A 100 -6.50 -18.96 0.37
C THR A 100 -6.18 -20.43 0.60
N ARG A 101 -7.23 -21.26 0.60
CA ARG A 101 -7.11 -22.72 0.54
C ARG A 101 -7.63 -23.25 -0.79
N ARG A 102 -7.00 -24.32 -1.28
CA ARG A 102 -7.46 -25.05 -2.47
C ARG A 102 -8.70 -25.90 -2.10
N PRO A 103 -9.67 -26.07 -3.02
CA PRO A 103 -10.73 -27.08 -2.88
C PRO A 103 -10.14 -28.49 -2.64
N PRO A 104 -10.86 -29.42 -1.99
CA PRO A 104 -12.29 -29.38 -1.59
C PRO A 104 -12.55 -28.83 -0.18
N THR A 105 -11.83 -27.78 0.25
CA THR A 105 -12.05 -27.17 1.57
C THR A 105 -13.31 -26.29 1.58
N SER A 106 -14.13 -26.37 2.63
CA SER A 106 -15.21 -25.39 2.89
C SER A 106 -14.68 -24.16 3.62
N GLY A 107 -15.24 -22.99 3.34
CA GLY A 107 -14.84 -21.75 3.99
C GLY A 107 -15.14 -21.80 5.50
N SER A 108 -14.11 -21.84 6.34
CA SER A 108 -14.26 -21.55 7.78
C SER A 108 -13.32 -20.42 8.14
N GLY A 109 -13.87 -19.25 8.46
CA GLY A 109 -13.13 -18.12 9.00
C GLY A 109 -13.23 -18.08 10.53
N SER A 110 -12.36 -17.30 11.15
CA SER A 110 -12.51 -16.88 12.55
C SER A 110 -12.59 -15.35 12.63
N MET A 111 -12.77 -14.80 13.82
CA MET A 111 -12.68 -13.34 14.01
C MET A 111 -11.34 -12.74 13.56
N ARG A 112 -10.26 -13.54 13.52
CA ARG A 112 -8.89 -13.10 13.17
C ARG A 112 -8.40 -13.64 11.83
N LEU A 113 -9.12 -14.56 11.21
CA LEU A 113 -8.72 -15.22 9.96
C LEU A 113 -9.86 -15.17 8.96
N HIS A 114 -9.62 -14.57 7.81
CA HIS A 114 -10.50 -14.63 6.65
C HIS A 114 -9.96 -15.68 5.68
N GLN A 115 -10.73 -16.75 5.48
CA GLN A 115 -10.37 -17.85 4.59
C GLN A 115 -11.11 -17.74 3.27
N HIS A 116 -10.35 -17.57 2.19
CA HIS A 116 -10.80 -17.69 0.82
C HIS A 116 -10.69 -19.14 0.34
N VAL A 117 -11.55 -19.53 -0.59
CA VAL A 117 -11.45 -20.82 -1.28
C VAL A 117 -11.31 -20.56 -2.76
N GLY A 118 -10.27 -21.11 -3.38
CA GLY A 118 -10.02 -20.91 -4.80
C GLY A 118 -8.82 -21.71 -5.30
N ARG A 119 -8.78 -21.95 -6.60
CA ARG A 119 -7.59 -22.49 -7.25
C ARG A 119 -6.50 -21.43 -7.28
N VAL A 120 -5.31 -21.82 -6.83
CA VAL A 120 -4.08 -21.02 -6.92
C VAL A 120 -3.03 -21.97 -7.46
N PRO A 121 -2.73 -21.95 -8.77
CA PRO A 121 -1.65 -22.74 -9.35
C PRO A 121 -0.31 -22.47 -8.67
N ASP A 122 0.61 -23.44 -8.75
CA ASP A 122 1.92 -23.33 -8.10
C ASP A 122 2.76 -22.20 -8.69
N GLU A 123 2.61 -21.86 -9.99
CA GLU A 123 3.29 -20.72 -10.61
C GLU A 123 2.87 -19.35 -10.02
N HIS A 124 1.72 -19.29 -9.34
CA HIS A 124 1.29 -18.08 -8.64
C HIS A 124 1.73 -18.03 -7.18
N LEU A 125 2.55 -18.98 -6.73
CA LEU A 125 3.05 -19.03 -5.36
C LEU A 125 4.49 -18.50 -5.26
N THR A 126 4.80 -17.95 -4.10
CA THR A 126 6.15 -17.57 -3.70
C THR A 126 6.29 -17.72 -2.19
N VAL A 127 7.50 -17.50 -1.67
CA VAL A 127 7.78 -17.54 -0.24
C VAL A 127 8.21 -16.16 0.21
N VAL A 128 7.52 -15.61 1.22
CA VAL A 128 7.86 -14.33 1.86
C VAL A 128 7.91 -14.54 3.37
N ASP A 129 9.00 -14.14 4.02
CA ASP A 129 9.24 -14.37 5.44
C ASP A 129 9.05 -15.85 5.87
N GLY A 130 9.43 -16.80 5.02
CA GLY A 130 9.25 -18.23 5.27
C GLY A 130 7.80 -18.74 5.17
N LEU A 131 6.85 -17.91 4.75
CA LEU A 131 5.46 -18.29 4.53
C LEU A 131 5.14 -18.40 3.04
N VAL A 132 4.39 -19.45 2.66
CA VAL A 132 3.86 -19.58 1.29
C VAL A 132 2.78 -18.51 1.07
N ALA A 133 2.98 -17.65 0.07
CA ALA A 133 2.10 -16.56 -0.28
C ALA A 133 1.81 -16.54 -1.79
N THR A 134 0.74 -15.86 -2.19
CA THR A 134 0.54 -15.53 -3.62
C THR A 134 1.65 -14.58 -4.09
N GLY A 135 2.17 -14.78 -5.30
CA GLY A 135 3.06 -13.84 -5.97
C GLY A 135 2.41 -12.47 -6.17
N VAL A 136 3.20 -11.45 -6.52
CA VAL A 136 2.72 -10.06 -6.61
C VAL A 136 1.57 -9.92 -7.62
N THR A 137 1.71 -10.46 -8.85
CA THR A 137 0.65 -10.44 -9.88
C THR A 137 -0.68 -10.98 -9.35
N ARG A 138 -0.65 -12.20 -8.78
CA ARG A 138 -1.85 -12.84 -8.23
C ARG A 138 -2.42 -12.07 -7.05
N THR A 139 -1.55 -11.53 -6.19
CA THR A 139 -1.93 -10.70 -5.04
C THR A 139 -2.69 -9.46 -5.47
N VAL A 140 -2.20 -8.73 -6.48
CA VAL A 140 -2.85 -7.54 -7.03
C VAL A 140 -4.24 -7.89 -7.58
N VAL A 141 -4.36 -8.96 -8.37
CA VAL A 141 -5.66 -9.40 -8.92
C VAL A 141 -6.62 -9.80 -7.80
N ASP A 142 -6.18 -10.56 -6.81
CA ASP A 142 -7.03 -10.96 -5.67
C ASP A 142 -7.48 -9.76 -4.83
N VAL A 143 -6.61 -8.76 -4.59
CA VAL A 143 -6.99 -7.49 -3.95
C VAL A 143 -8.00 -6.72 -4.80
N ALA A 144 -7.77 -6.61 -6.11
CA ALA A 144 -8.63 -5.86 -7.02
C ALA A 144 -10.02 -6.49 -7.21
N ARG A 145 -10.14 -7.80 -6.98
CA ARG A 145 -11.43 -8.51 -6.99
C ARG A 145 -12.27 -8.29 -5.74
N SER A 146 -11.64 -7.93 -4.61
CA SER A 146 -12.24 -8.06 -3.27
C SER A 146 -12.25 -6.79 -2.44
N THR A 147 -11.66 -5.70 -2.94
CA THR A 147 -11.55 -4.42 -2.23
C THR A 147 -12.16 -3.28 -3.04
N PRO A 148 -12.46 -2.12 -2.41
CA PRO A 148 -12.92 -0.95 -3.13
C PRO A 148 -11.93 -0.54 -4.23
N PHE A 149 -12.45 -0.05 -5.35
CA PHE A 149 -11.68 0.30 -6.55
C PHE A 149 -10.46 1.18 -6.24
N GLU A 150 -10.62 2.21 -5.42
CA GLU A 150 -9.54 3.15 -5.07
C GLU A 150 -8.39 2.47 -4.30
N SER A 151 -8.72 1.63 -3.32
CA SER A 151 -7.75 0.85 -2.55
C SER A 151 -6.98 -0.13 -3.43
N ALA A 152 -7.67 -0.75 -4.39
CA ALA A 152 -7.05 -1.69 -5.33
C ALA A 152 -6.09 -1.00 -6.30
N VAL A 153 -6.45 0.20 -6.79
CA VAL A 153 -5.58 1.01 -7.67
C VAL A 153 -4.28 1.37 -6.98
N VAL A 154 -4.33 1.76 -5.69
CA VAL A 154 -3.11 2.03 -4.90
C VAL A 154 -2.15 0.84 -4.90
N VAL A 155 -2.67 -0.37 -4.71
CA VAL A 155 -1.86 -1.61 -4.69
C VAL A 155 -1.31 -1.92 -6.09
N ALA A 156 -2.14 -1.79 -7.13
CA ALA A 156 -1.76 -2.05 -8.52
C ALA A 156 -0.71 -1.06 -9.04
N ASP A 157 -0.91 0.24 -8.83
CA ASP A 157 0.04 1.29 -9.22
C ASP A 157 1.40 1.05 -8.59
N ARG A 158 1.45 0.72 -7.28
CA ARG A 158 2.71 0.40 -6.62
C ARG A 158 3.38 -0.81 -7.25
N ALA A 159 2.65 -1.90 -7.44
CA ALA A 159 3.19 -3.15 -7.95
C ALA A 159 3.77 -2.98 -9.37
N LEU A 160 3.08 -2.22 -10.23
CA LEU A 160 3.57 -1.87 -11.57
C LEU A 160 4.81 -0.98 -11.48
N ARG A 161 4.78 0.07 -10.64
CA ARG A 161 5.90 1.01 -10.49
C ARG A 161 7.19 0.34 -10.01
N THR A 162 7.08 -0.60 -9.07
CA THR A 162 8.25 -1.30 -8.52
C THR A 162 8.72 -2.47 -9.40
N GLY A 163 8.06 -2.72 -10.55
CA GLY A 163 8.36 -3.86 -11.40
C GLY A 163 8.04 -5.22 -10.77
N GLY A 164 7.18 -5.25 -9.75
CA GLY A 164 6.74 -6.51 -9.13
C GLY A 164 5.77 -7.28 -10.01
N THR A 165 5.20 -6.63 -11.02
CA THR A 165 4.33 -7.21 -12.04
C THR A 165 4.29 -6.28 -13.26
N THR A 166 3.84 -6.78 -14.41
CA THR A 166 3.57 -5.99 -15.61
C THR A 166 2.06 -5.92 -15.89
N ARG A 167 1.64 -5.01 -16.78
CA ARG A 167 0.23 -4.95 -17.21
C ARG A 167 -0.17 -6.25 -17.90
N GLU A 168 0.73 -6.79 -18.71
CA GLU A 168 0.58 -8.04 -19.45
C GLU A 168 0.37 -9.21 -18.49
N ASP A 169 1.16 -9.31 -17.42
CA ASP A 169 1.01 -10.35 -16.39
C ASP A 169 -0.34 -10.26 -15.67
N LEU A 170 -0.77 -9.03 -15.34
CA LEU A 170 -2.06 -8.81 -14.67
C LEU A 170 -3.24 -9.21 -15.57
N VAL A 171 -3.17 -8.86 -16.86
CA VAL A 171 -4.18 -9.27 -17.86
C VAL A 171 -4.17 -10.79 -18.03
N GLY A 172 -3.00 -11.41 -18.19
CA GLY A 172 -2.86 -12.86 -18.29
C GLY A 172 -3.46 -13.57 -17.08
N CYS A 173 -3.11 -13.13 -15.87
CA CYS A 173 -3.66 -13.69 -14.64
C CYS A 173 -5.19 -13.57 -14.55
N ILE A 174 -5.77 -12.45 -15.00
CA ILE A 174 -7.23 -12.28 -15.07
C ILE A 174 -7.86 -13.28 -16.03
N LEU A 175 -7.25 -13.51 -17.19
CA LEU A 175 -7.74 -14.45 -18.20
C LEU A 175 -7.66 -15.89 -17.69
N ASP A 176 -6.54 -16.28 -17.09
CA ASP A 176 -6.31 -17.62 -16.54
C ASP A 176 -7.28 -17.98 -15.40
N MET A 177 -7.64 -16.99 -14.58
CA MET A 177 -8.61 -17.18 -13.50
C MET A 177 -10.04 -17.38 -14.02
N GLY A 178 -10.34 -16.96 -15.25
CA GLY A 178 -11.65 -17.12 -15.88
C GLY A 178 -12.80 -16.47 -15.08
N ARG A 179 -13.94 -17.17 -14.99
CA ARG A 179 -15.15 -16.64 -14.34
C ARG A 179 -15.13 -16.87 -12.83
N VAL A 180 -14.60 -15.89 -12.10
CA VAL A 180 -14.65 -15.85 -10.64
C VAL A 180 -15.30 -14.55 -10.12
N PRO A 181 -15.88 -14.53 -8.91
CA PRO A 181 -16.43 -13.32 -8.33
C PRO A 181 -15.41 -12.18 -8.32
N GLY A 182 -15.86 -10.97 -8.68
CA GLY A 182 -15.02 -9.77 -8.70
C GLY A 182 -14.10 -9.61 -9.91
N ILE A 183 -14.04 -10.57 -10.86
CA ILE A 183 -13.07 -10.51 -11.95
C ILE A 183 -13.22 -9.26 -12.85
N ARG A 184 -14.45 -8.82 -13.10
CA ARG A 184 -14.73 -7.57 -13.82
C ARG A 184 -14.27 -6.33 -13.06
N ALA A 185 -14.26 -6.37 -11.72
CA ALA A 185 -13.73 -5.27 -10.91
C ALA A 185 -12.21 -5.21 -11.03
N ALA A 186 -11.53 -6.36 -10.99
CA ALA A 186 -10.10 -6.43 -11.23
C ALA A 186 -9.70 -5.93 -12.63
N ALA A 187 -10.43 -6.33 -13.67
CA ALA A 187 -10.19 -5.82 -15.02
C ALA A 187 -10.25 -4.29 -15.08
N ARG A 188 -11.24 -3.65 -14.44
CA ARG A 188 -11.33 -2.18 -14.37
C ARG A 188 -10.16 -1.54 -13.61
N VAL A 189 -9.68 -2.19 -12.55
CA VAL A 189 -8.52 -1.69 -11.78
C VAL A 189 -7.26 -1.77 -12.64
N VAL A 190 -7.01 -2.91 -13.29
CA VAL A 190 -5.85 -3.11 -14.16
C VAL A 190 -5.88 -2.10 -15.30
N ASP A 191 -7.03 -1.95 -15.97
CA ASP A 191 -7.24 -0.94 -17.03
C ASP A 191 -6.87 0.49 -16.57
N PHE A 192 -7.23 0.86 -15.34
CA PHE A 192 -6.97 2.19 -14.81
C PHE A 192 -5.57 2.38 -14.20
N ALA A 193 -4.93 1.32 -13.72
CA ALA A 193 -3.68 1.40 -13.00
C ALA A 193 -2.58 2.05 -13.87
N ASP A 194 -1.62 2.72 -13.24
CA ASP A 194 -0.52 3.41 -13.94
C ASP A 194 0.77 3.40 -13.10
N PRO A 195 1.90 2.93 -13.67
CA PRO A 195 3.18 2.87 -12.97
C PRO A 195 3.78 4.26 -12.62
N LEU A 196 3.29 5.35 -13.22
CA LEU A 196 3.80 6.69 -12.97
C LEU A 196 3.27 7.31 -11.67
N SER A 197 2.25 6.73 -11.05
CA SER A 197 1.78 7.17 -9.72
C SER A 197 2.81 6.81 -8.65
N GLU A 198 3.35 7.81 -7.96
CA GLU A 198 4.48 7.62 -7.06
C GLU A 198 4.09 7.41 -5.59
N SER A 199 2.85 7.68 -5.24
CA SER A 199 2.37 7.61 -3.87
C SER A 199 0.90 7.19 -3.77
N VAL A 200 0.49 6.75 -2.58
CA VAL A 200 -0.91 6.44 -2.29
C VAL A 200 -1.81 7.64 -2.59
N GLY A 201 -1.38 8.85 -2.22
CA GLY A 201 -2.15 10.06 -2.44
C GLY A 201 -2.29 10.42 -3.92
N GLU A 202 -1.25 10.20 -4.73
CA GLU A 202 -1.35 10.38 -6.18
C GLU A 202 -2.34 9.39 -6.81
N SER A 203 -2.26 8.10 -6.46
CA SER A 203 -3.20 7.08 -6.97
C SER A 203 -4.64 7.43 -6.60
N ARG A 204 -4.87 7.86 -5.35
CA ARG A 204 -6.19 8.34 -4.91
C ARG A 204 -6.63 9.59 -5.67
N SER A 205 -5.73 10.54 -5.91
CA SER A 205 -6.01 11.75 -6.67
C SER A 205 -6.48 11.43 -8.08
N ARG A 206 -5.84 10.47 -8.76
CA ARG A 206 -6.27 9.99 -10.08
C ARG A 206 -7.68 9.43 -10.05
N VAL A 207 -7.98 8.58 -9.07
CA VAL A 207 -9.32 8.00 -8.90
C VAL A 207 -10.36 9.09 -8.65
N LEU A 208 -10.04 10.07 -7.82
CA LEU A 208 -10.90 11.21 -7.53
C LEU A 208 -11.16 12.06 -8.78
N ILE A 209 -10.11 12.42 -9.52
CA ILE A 209 -10.19 13.18 -10.77
C ILE A 209 -11.11 12.47 -11.78
N ARG A 210 -10.93 11.14 -11.98
CA ARG A 210 -11.81 10.33 -12.83
C ARG A 210 -13.26 10.33 -12.34
N ARG A 211 -13.49 10.18 -11.03
CA ARG A 211 -14.85 10.16 -10.45
C ARG A 211 -15.57 11.50 -10.60
N LEU A 212 -14.83 12.61 -10.57
CA LEU A 212 -15.38 13.96 -10.77
C LEU A 212 -15.63 14.29 -12.25
N GLY A 213 -15.26 13.40 -13.18
CA GLY A 213 -15.41 13.64 -14.62
C GLY A 213 -14.53 14.77 -15.15
N LEU A 214 -13.44 15.09 -14.44
CA LEU A 214 -12.49 16.11 -14.89
C LEU A 214 -11.58 15.54 -15.99
N ALA A 215 -10.93 16.45 -16.73
CA ALA A 215 -9.93 16.08 -17.74
C ALA A 215 -8.89 15.11 -17.16
N VAL A 216 -8.52 14.09 -17.94
CA VAL A 216 -7.51 13.11 -17.53
C VAL A 216 -6.13 13.78 -17.52
N PRO A 217 -5.36 13.70 -16.43
CA PRO A 217 -4.03 14.29 -16.35
C PRO A 217 -2.99 13.38 -17.01
N ASP A 218 -1.98 14.01 -17.61
CA ASP A 218 -0.67 13.40 -17.76
C ASP A 218 0.01 13.33 -16.39
N LEU A 219 0.73 12.25 -16.10
CA LEU A 219 1.40 12.06 -14.81
C LEU A 219 2.87 12.43 -14.88
N GLN A 220 3.41 12.91 -13.76
CA GLN A 220 4.85 13.16 -13.59
C GLN A 220 5.42 14.11 -14.66
N VAL A 221 4.63 15.13 -15.00
CA VAL A 221 4.89 16.07 -16.11
C VAL A 221 6.09 16.94 -15.82
N ARG A 222 7.01 17.01 -16.78
CA ARG A 222 8.16 17.91 -16.75
C ARG A 222 7.85 19.19 -17.51
N VAL A 223 7.60 20.27 -16.78
CA VAL A 223 7.45 21.60 -17.36
C VAL A 223 8.82 22.12 -17.76
N ARG A 224 8.95 22.55 -19.02
CA ARG A 224 10.22 23.02 -19.60
C ARG A 224 10.22 24.52 -19.83
N ARG A 225 11.40 25.13 -19.70
CA ARG A 225 11.67 26.52 -20.14
C ARG A 225 11.75 26.59 -21.66
N ARG A 226 11.79 27.80 -22.20
CA ARG A 226 11.97 28.04 -23.65
C ARG A 226 13.27 27.45 -24.20
N ASP A 227 14.31 27.36 -23.38
CA ASP A 227 15.60 26.75 -23.74
C ASP A 227 15.61 25.21 -23.66
N GLY A 228 14.49 24.58 -23.30
CA GLY A 228 14.35 23.13 -23.17
C GLY A 228 14.76 22.56 -21.81
N SER A 229 15.34 23.36 -20.91
CA SER A 229 15.67 22.92 -19.55
C SER A 229 14.42 22.64 -18.72
N VAL A 230 14.50 21.65 -17.82
CA VAL A 230 13.37 21.31 -16.93
C VAL A 230 13.28 22.35 -15.81
N MET A 231 12.12 22.98 -15.71
CA MET A 231 11.78 23.96 -14.68
C MET A 231 11.23 23.26 -13.44
N ALA A 232 10.26 22.37 -13.64
CA ALA A 232 9.59 21.64 -12.58
C ALA A 232 9.16 20.26 -13.05
N ARG A 233 9.04 19.33 -12.10
CA ARG A 233 8.34 18.06 -12.27
C ARG A 233 7.12 18.11 -11.34
N CYS A 234 5.93 18.01 -11.91
CA CYS A 234 4.66 18.05 -11.19
C CYS A 234 3.98 16.69 -11.27
N ASP A 235 3.17 16.35 -10.28
CA ASP A 235 2.52 15.04 -10.22
C ASP A 235 1.48 14.86 -11.34
N PHE A 236 0.77 15.94 -11.66
CA PHE A 236 -0.31 15.97 -12.66
C PHE A 236 -0.10 17.14 -13.62
N GLY A 237 -0.44 16.97 -14.89
CA GLY A 237 -0.45 18.05 -15.87
C GLY A 237 -1.62 17.94 -16.84
N TRP A 238 -2.12 19.12 -17.22
CA TRP A 238 -3.14 19.33 -18.22
C TRP A 238 -2.64 20.42 -19.17
N GLU A 239 -1.87 20.01 -20.19
CA GLU A 239 -1.22 20.94 -21.13
C GLU A 239 -2.25 21.85 -21.82
N GLY A 240 -3.37 21.28 -22.25
CA GLY A 240 -4.48 22.02 -22.88
C GLY A 240 -5.10 23.09 -21.99
N HIS A 241 -4.98 22.95 -20.66
CA HIS A 241 -5.48 23.91 -19.67
C HIS A 241 -4.37 24.78 -19.04
N ARG A 242 -3.13 24.68 -19.54
CA ARG A 242 -1.93 25.30 -18.93
C ARG A 242 -1.92 25.14 -17.41
N THR A 243 -2.29 23.96 -16.92
CA THR A 243 -2.45 23.69 -15.48
C THR A 243 -1.61 22.49 -15.06
N VAL A 244 -0.93 22.60 -13.92
CA VAL A 244 -0.27 21.50 -13.23
C VAL A 244 -0.88 21.29 -11.85
N GLY A 245 -0.86 20.04 -11.39
CA GLY A 245 -1.35 19.62 -10.09
C GLY A 245 -0.25 18.97 -9.26
N GLU A 246 -0.27 19.22 -7.95
CA GLU A 246 0.62 18.55 -7.00
C GLU A 246 -0.17 18.04 -5.80
N PHE A 247 0.08 16.79 -5.45
CA PHE A 247 -0.39 16.20 -4.20
C PHE A 247 0.68 16.39 -3.13
N ASP A 248 0.45 17.29 -2.18
CA ASP A 248 1.36 17.47 -1.05
C ASP A 248 1.00 16.46 0.06
N GLY A 249 1.79 15.40 0.12
CA GLY A 249 1.68 14.37 1.15
C GLY A 249 2.16 14.80 2.54
N ARG A 250 2.40 16.09 2.82
CA ARG A 250 3.03 16.56 4.07
C ARG A 250 2.35 16.06 5.35
N VAL A 251 2.91 14.97 5.85
CA VAL A 251 3.75 14.95 7.07
C VAL A 251 5.22 14.82 6.64
N LYS A 252 5.79 15.85 6.00
CA LYS A 252 7.25 15.93 5.73
C LYS A 252 8.00 16.94 6.59
N TYR A 253 7.32 17.67 7.47
CA TYR A 253 8.00 18.63 8.35
C TYR A 253 8.66 18.01 9.59
N GLY A 254 8.42 16.72 9.89
CA GLY A 254 8.96 16.08 11.09
C GLY A 254 10.06 15.02 10.89
N ARG A 255 10.20 14.44 9.68
CA ARG A 255 11.01 13.20 9.50
C ARG A 255 12.14 13.27 8.46
N LEU A 256 12.29 14.38 7.73
CA LEU A 256 13.27 14.49 6.63
C LEU A 256 14.18 15.72 6.74
N LEU A 257 14.36 16.27 7.95
CA LEU A 257 15.48 17.17 8.17
C LEU A 257 16.74 16.29 8.29
N ARG A 258 17.61 16.35 7.28
CA ARG A 258 19.02 16.02 7.50
C ARG A 258 19.51 16.96 8.62
N PRO A 259 20.36 16.50 9.57
CA PRO A 259 20.93 17.39 10.57
C PRO A 259 21.55 18.61 9.88
N GLY A 260 21.03 19.81 10.14
CA GLY A 260 21.53 21.08 9.58
C GLY A 260 20.72 21.73 8.45
N GLN A 261 19.67 21.09 7.91
CA GLN A 261 18.84 21.74 6.88
C GLN A 261 17.77 22.64 7.54
N GLN A 262 17.78 23.95 7.27
CA GLN A 262 16.77 24.86 7.81
C GLN A 262 15.45 24.72 7.02
N THR A 263 14.33 24.48 7.70
CA THR A 263 12.98 24.33 7.10
C THR A 263 12.61 25.49 6.17
N GLY A 264 13.15 26.69 6.43
CA GLY A 264 12.93 27.88 5.60
C GLY A 264 13.48 27.76 4.18
N GLU A 265 14.60 27.06 3.96
CA GLU A 265 15.23 26.96 2.64
C GLU A 265 14.40 26.09 1.68
N ILE A 266 13.82 24.99 2.16
CA ILE A 266 12.94 24.12 1.38
C ILE A 266 11.69 24.90 0.93
N VAL A 267 11.07 25.64 1.87
CA VAL A 267 9.89 26.45 1.59
C VAL A 267 10.22 27.58 0.60
N PHE A 268 11.40 28.18 0.72
CA PHE A 268 11.86 29.22 -0.20
C PHE A 268 12.06 28.68 -1.63
N GLN A 269 12.71 27.52 -1.78
CA GLN A 269 12.89 26.89 -3.09
C GLN A 269 11.55 26.45 -3.73
N GLU A 270 10.62 25.97 -2.91
CA GLU A 270 9.27 25.60 -3.35
C GLU A 270 8.47 26.82 -3.85
N LYS A 271 8.56 27.96 -3.14
CA LYS A 271 7.96 29.22 -3.58
C LYS A 271 8.56 29.72 -4.90
N ARG A 272 9.89 29.75 -5.01
CA ARG A 272 10.57 30.20 -6.24
C ARG A 272 10.17 29.37 -7.46
N ARG A 273 9.99 28.06 -7.29
CA ARG A 273 9.53 27.18 -8.36
C ARG A 273 8.09 27.48 -8.78
N GLU A 274 7.21 27.76 -7.82
CA GLU A 274 5.83 28.13 -8.12
C GLU A 274 5.75 29.48 -8.84
N ASP A 275 6.53 30.47 -8.40
CA ASP A 275 6.61 31.78 -9.06
C ASP A 275 7.11 31.61 -10.51
N GLU A 276 8.13 30.78 -10.73
CA GLU A 276 8.66 30.51 -12.07
C GLU A 276 7.63 29.82 -12.99
N LEU A 277 6.84 28.88 -12.46
CA LEU A 277 5.73 28.26 -13.19
C LEU A 277 4.68 29.30 -13.62
N ARG A 278 4.33 30.20 -12.71
CA ARG A 278 3.36 31.28 -12.98
C ARG A 278 3.87 32.28 -14.02
N ASP A 279 5.16 32.62 -13.97
CA ASP A 279 5.80 33.48 -14.98
C ASP A 279 5.73 32.86 -16.39
N HIS A 280 5.65 31.54 -16.47
CA HIS A 280 5.46 30.78 -17.71
C HIS A 280 3.99 30.44 -18.00
N ARG A 281 3.06 31.16 -17.36
CA ARG A 281 1.59 31.06 -17.50
C ARG A 281 0.99 29.73 -17.05
N TRP A 282 1.72 28.91 -16.31
CA TRP A 282 1.16 27.71 -15.70
C TRP A 282 0.35 28.06 -14.45
N GLN A 283 -0.84 27.49 -14.36
CA GLN A 283 -1.64 27.51 -13.13
C GLN A 283 -1.27 26.29 -12.29
N VAL A 284 -1.13 26.50 -10.97
CA VAL A 284 -0.77 25.44 -10.04
C VAL A 284 -1.95 25.15 -9.11
N ALA A 285 -2.39 23.90 -9.08
CA ALA A 285 -3.40 23.40 -8.15
C ALA A 285 -2.76 22.41 -7.18
N ARG A 286 -2.75 22.74 -5.88
CA ARG A 286 -2.19 21.86 -4.84
C ARG A 286 -3.28 21.31 -3.96
N TRP A 287 -3.17 20.06 -3.50
CA TRP A 287 -4.08 19.50 -2.50
C TRP A 287 -3.38 18.49 -1.60
N THR A 288 -3.96 18.26 -0.44
CA THR A 288 -3.38 17.43 0.65
C THR A 288 -4.25 16.21 0.94
N TRP A 289 -3.81 15.38 1.90
CA TRP A 289 -4.62 14.26 2.41
C TRP A 289 -6.03 14.67 2.85
N ASP A 290 -6.16 15.78 3.59
CA ASP A 290 -7.45 16.27 4.09
C ASP A 290 -8.40 16.71 2.97
N ASP A 291 -7.83 17.18 1.85
CA ASP A 291 -8.62 17.57 0.69
C ASP A 291 -9.16 16.35 -0.07
N LEU A 292 -8.46 15.21 -0.07
CA LEU A 292 -8.91 13.99 -0.76
C LEU A 292 -10.20 13.42 -0.16
N ASP A 293 -10.46 13.69 1.12
CA ASP A 293 -11.71 13.30 1.78
C ASP A 293 -12.82 14.35 1.57
N ARG A 294 -12.53 15.44 0.85
CA ARG A 294 -13.48 16.49 0.44
C ARG A 294 -13.46 16.66 -1.10
N PRO A 295 -14.04 15.70 -1.86
CA PRO A 295 -13.98 15.67 -3.32
C PRO A 295 -14.24 17.00 -4.03
N ARG A 296 -15.25 17.76 -3.59
CA ARG A 296 -15.60 19.06 -4.19
C ARG A 296 -14.49 20.10 -4.02
N THR A 297 -13.76 20.08 -2.92
CA THR A 297 -12.65 21.01 -2.68
C THR A 297 -11.55 20.86 -3.72
N VAL A 298 -11.16 19.62 -4.03
CA VAL A 298 -10.15 19.33 -5.08
C VAL A 298 -10.71 19.70 -6.45
N GLY A 299 -11.95 19.29 -6.75
CA GLY A 299 -12.60 19.57 -8.04
C GLY A 299 -12.70 21.06 -8.34
N ASP A 300 -13.24 21.85 -7.41
CA ASP A 300 -13.40 23.29 -7.58
C ASP A 300 -12.04 23.99 -7.71
N ARG A 301 -11.00 23.49 -7.02
CA ARG A 301 -9.64 24.02 -7.11
C ARG A 301 -9.06 23.79 -8.50
N LEU A 302 -9.24 22.59 -9.07
CA LEU A 302 -8.81 22.26 -10.43
C LEU A 302 -9.58 23.06 -11.48
N LEU A 303 -10.91 23.12 -11.39
CA LEU A 303 -11.73 23.88 -12.34
C LEU A 303 -11.39 25.39 -12.35
N ARG A 304 -11.12 25.97 -11.18
CA ARG A 304 -10.64 27.36 -11.10
C ARG A 304 -9.25 27.54 -11.73
N ALA A 305 -8.37 26.56 -11.61
CA ALA A 305 -7.07 26.59 -12.27
C ALA A 305 -7.21 26.49 -13.79
N PHE A 306 -8.03 25.56 -14.30
CA PHE A 306 -8.32 25.43 -15.72
C PHE A 306 -8.87 26.74 -16.31
N ALA A 307 -9.90 27.32 -15.67
CA ALA A 307 -10.49 28.58 -16.13
C ALA A 307 -9.54 29.79 -16.12
N ARG A 308 -8.41 29.73 -15.40
CA ARG A 308 -7.36 30.74 -15.43
C ARG A 308 -6.30 30.45 -16.49
N GLY A 309 -5.98 29.17 -16.72
CA GLY A 309 -4.98 28.76 -17.72
C GLY A 309 -5.52 28.75 -19.15
N ASP A 310 -6.83 28.66 -19.33
CA ASP A 310 -7.51 28.76 -20.64
C ASP A 310 -7.61 30.21 -21.16
N ARG A 311 -7.16 31.21 -20.40
CA ARG A 311 -7.17 32.65 -20.77
C ARG A 311 -5.84 33.09 -21.36
#